data_AF-Q5ZW24-F1
#
_entry.id   AF-Q5ZW24-F1
#
_cell.length_a   1.000
_cell.length_b   1.000
_cell.length_c   1.000
_cell.angle_alpha   90.00
_cell.angle_beta   90.00
_cell.angle_gamma   90.00
#
_symmetry.space_group_name_H-M   'P 1'
#
loop_
_entity.id
_entity.type
_entity.pdbx_description
1 polymer ?
#
loop_
_entity_poly.entity_id
_entity_poly.type
_entity_poly.pdbx_seq_one_letter_code
_entity_poly.pdbx_strand_id
1 'polypeptide(L)'
;MKKSIKKVFLDWLYNFYVYVKIKNIQYEGKILREIKTSLSLAIRQLLDKSIPGYDPNADDFINKLCNELLHIKRITPKDLDYMQIKELKKSVEAEPTVKNILSYNIQLKALKAYVEHSDTLLNSEKKRKQAQKNYIKLIQLAKSMGLLAFDPNKPRHNQLLQTVKKNKANSFAKLLTKNANYDNQLLKDFLNNFNKILSLSIIIIIIGSSTYEFGYFFNLGLRINDLPVGYTDLFFISLSWAPKIIFAVFIIMLLEIYYYRKSVTQGLSYSLLDNEDKWFTHYLLFCFFSLVIFISSSFSIRYYFYLLFVSFLYSSVIKFLFNVPSMIIRTPVFIKYTVTYVPLLACVFFVHGCLQAREDIIPNRANAIQILLQDSSKIKDALILKNFNSGILYVDVYNKIHYLSKSEIIKLTFMKNKINSD
;
A
#
# COMPACT_ATOMS: atom_id res chain seq x y z
N MET A 1 45.61 7.18 -33.24
CA MET A 1 44.92 7.79 -32.07
C MET A 1 45.41 7.15 -30.77
N LYS A 2 46.54 7.59 -30.21
CA LYS A 2 46.99 7.17 -28.87
C LYS A 2 46.42 8.16 -27.86
N LYS A 3 45.25 7.90 -27.25
CA LYS A 3 44.93 8.54 -25.96
C LYS A 3 46.08 8.13 -25.03
N SER A 4 46.84 9.10 -24.51
CA SER A 4 47.98 8.78 -23.66
C SER A 4 47.48 7.93 -22.49
N ILE A 5 48.21 6.87 -22.15
CA ILE A 5 47.89 5.95 -21.04
C ILE A 5 47.59 6.75 -19.75
N LYS A 6 48.25 7.89 -19.59
CA LYS A 6 48.02 8.89 -18.53
C LYS A 6 46.58 9.41 -18.48
N LYS A 7 45.96 9.72 -19.63
CA LYS A 7 44.57 10.20 -19.70
C LYS A 7 43.57 9.09 -19.32
N VAL A 8 43.80 7.86 -19.78
CA VAL A 8 42.95 6.70 -19.45
C VAL A 8 43.01 6.38 -17.95
N PHE A 9 44.20 6.45 -17.35
CA PHE A 9 44.39 6.24 -15.92
C PHE A 9 43.74 7.34 -15.07
N LEU A 10 43.84 8.62 -15.49
CA LEU A 10 43.18 9.74 -14.82
C LEU A 10 41.65 9.64 -14.90
N ASP A 11 41.09 9.26 -16.05
CA ASP A 11 39.65 9.04 -16.22
C ASP A 11 39.15 7.88 -15.33
N TRP A 12 39.92 6.80 -15.21
CA TRP A 12 39.60 5.68 -14.32
C TRP A 12 39.61 6.09 -12.83
N LEU A 13 40.65 6.83 -12.40
CA LEU A 13 40.74 7.37 -11.04
C LEU A 13 39.57 8.31 -10.72
N TYR A 14 39.17 9.16 -11.67
CA TYR A 14 38.03 10.06 -11.51
C TYR A 14 36.71 9.29 -11.38
N ASN A 15 36.47 8.28 -12.22
CA ASN A 15 35.26 7.44 -12.14
C ASN A 15 35.21 6.63 -10.85
N PHE A 16 36.34 6.06 -10.42
CA PHE A 16 36.44 5.37 -9.13
C PHE A 16 36.17 6.33 -7.96
N TYR A 17 36.71 7.55 -8.03
CA TYR A 17 36.45 8.60 -7.06
C TYR A 17 34.95 8.98 -6.98
N VAL A 18 34.29 9.21 -8.12
CA VAL A 18 32.86 9.50 -8.18
C VAL A 18 32.04 8.34 -7.58
N TYR A 19 32.38 7.09 -7.91
CA TYR A 19 31.71 5.91 -7.36
C TYR A 19 31.85 5.81 -5.84
N VAL A 20 33.06 5.98 -5.30
CA VAL A 20 33.30 5.97 -3.84
C VAL A 20 32.55 7.10 -3.14
N LYS A 21 32.52 8.29 -3.74
CA LYS A 21 31.81 9.45 -3.19
C LYS A 21 30.29 9.24 -3.15
N ILE A 22 29.69 8.74 -4.23
CA ILE A 22 28.27 8.39 -4.29
C ILE A 22 27.94 7.33 -3.23
N LYS A 23 28.79 6.30 -3.11
CA LYS A 23 28.62 5.25 -2.11
C LYS A 23 28.66 5.80 -0.68
N ASN A 24 29.62 6.68 -0.36
CA ASN A 24 29.68 7.32 0.97
C ASN A 24 28.44 8.17 1.28
N ILE A 25 27.95 8.97 0.31
CA ILE A 25 26.72 9.76 0.48
C ILE A 25 25.51 8.86 0.78
N GLN A 26 25.40 7.72 0.08
CA GLN A 26 24.33 6.74 0.33
C GLN A 26 24.44 6.10 1.73
N TYR A 27 25.65 5.79 2.21
CA TYR A 27 25.88 5.29 3.56
C TYR A 27 25.53 6.32 4.64
N GLU A 28 25.92 7.58 4.45
CA GLU A 28 25.59 8.67 5.38
C GLU A 28 24.07 8.85 5.51
N GLY A 29 23.35 8.92 4.39
CA GLY A 29 21.89 9.05 4.38
C GLY A 29 21.20 7.86 5.07
N LYS A 30 21.70 6.64 4.85
CA LYS A 30 21.19 5.42 5.50
C LYS A 30 21.41 5.45 7.01
N ILE A 31 22.62 5.80 7.47
CA ILE A 31 22.93 5.88 8.91
C ILE A 31 22.09 6.97 9.58
N LEU A 32 21.96 8.15 8.95
CA LEU A 32 21.15 9.25 9.48
C LEU A 32 19.67 8.85 9.62
N ARG A 33 19.12 8.11 8.65
CA ARG A 33 17.75 7.57 8.73
C ARG A 33 17.59 6.66 9.94
N GLU A 34 18.52 5.72 10.15
CA GLU A 34 18.45 4.80 11.30
C GLU A 34 18.62 5.52 12.65
N ILE A 35 19.47 6.55 12.71
CA ILE A 35 19.61 7.41 13.90
C ILE A 35 18.29 8.11 14.19
N LYS A 36 17.67 8.73 13.18
CA LYS A 36 16.39 9.43 13.31
C LYS A 36 15.27 8.48 13.75
N THR A 37 15.19 7.27 13.19
CA THR A 37 14.20 6.28 13.62
C THR A 37 14.45 5.82 15.05
N SER A 38 15.70 5.59 15.44
CA SER A 38 16.05 5.23 16.83
C SER A 38 15.63 6.33 17.81
N LEU A 39 15.90 7.59 17.44
CA LEU A 39 15.54 8.76 18.23
C LEU A 39 14.02 8.87 18.39
N SER A 40 13.27 8.72 17.30
CA SER A 40 11.80 8.72 17.30
C SER A 40 11.23 7.67 18.26
N LEU A 41 11.77 6.45 18.25
CA LEU A 41 11.33 5.38 19.16
C LEU A 41 11.64 5.69 20.63
N ALA A 42 12.83 6.21 20.92
CA ALA A 42 13.22 6.58 22.28
C ALA A 42 12.35 7.72 22.84
N ILE A 43 12.08 8.76 22.03
CA ILE A 43 11.23 9.89 22.45
C ILE A 43 9.79 9.42 22.67
N ARG A 44 9.26 8.54 21.82
CA ARG A 44 7.91 7.97 22.03
C ARG A 44 7.81 7.20 23.33
N GLN A 45 8.81 6.39 23.64
CA GLN A 45 8.84 5.67 24.91
C GLN A 45 8.86 6.62 26.11
N LEU A 46 9.64 7.70 26.02
CA LEU A 46 9.78 8.72 27.06
C LEU A 46 8.48 9.52 27.28
N LEU A 47 7.87 9.98 26.19
CA LEU A 47 6.68 10.84 26.22
C LEU A 47 5.36 10.04 26.24
N ASP A 48 5.45 8.72 26.42
CA ASP A 48 4.33 7.78 26.36
C ASP A 48 3.43 7.96 25.14
N LYS A 49 4.06 8.14 23.98
CA LYS A 49 3.37 8.30 22.69
C LYS A 49 3.25 6.96 21.98
N SER A 50 2.21 6.88 21.15
CA SER A 50 1.90 5.70 20.35
C SER A 50 3.04 5.32 19.40
N ILE A 51 3.00 4.08 18.93
CA ILE A 51 3.92 3.54 17.92
C ILE A 51 3.82 4.40 16.64
N PRO A 52 4.92 4.62 15.88
CA PRO A 52 4.83 5.30 14.60
C PRO A 52 3.74 4.66 13.74
N GLY A 53 2.82 5.47 13.20
CA GLY A 53 1.71 4.97 12.41
C GLY A 53 0.32 5.10 13.03
N TYR A 54 0.22 5.36 14.33
CA TYR A 54 -1.07 5.27 15.03
C TYR A 54 -1.75 6.62 15.22
N ASP A 55 -1.00 7.65 15.61
CA ASP A 55 -1.50 9.00 15.80
C ASP A 55 -0.74 9.96 14.87
N PRO A 56 -1.36 10.45 13.79
CA PRO A 56 -0.73 11.37 12.85
C PRO A 56 -0.20 12.65 13.51
N ASN A 57 -0.87 13.14 14.56
CA ASN A 57 -0.45 14.36 15.26
C ASN A 57 0.78 14.09 16.13
N ALA A 58 0.78 12.96 16.87
CA ALA A 58 1.97 12.53 17.60
C ALA A 58 3.13 12.23 16.64
N ASP A 59 2.86 11.64 15.47
CA ASP A 59 3.87 11.35 14.47
C ASP A 59 4.55 12.61 13.94
N ASP A 60 3.76 13.63 13.60
CA ASP A 60 4.28 14.90 13.13
C ASP A 60 5.06 15.64 14.23
N PHE A 61 4.51 15.70 15.44
CA PHE A 61 5.17 16.28 16.60
C PHE A 61 6.54 15.63 16.89
N ILE A 62 6.58 14.30 16.99
CA ILE A 62 7.81 13.54 17.25
C ILE A 62 8.83 13.74 16.11
N ASN A 63 8.36 13.78 14.86
CA ASN A 63 9.21 14.01 13.69
C ASN A 63 9.85 15.41 13.71
N LYS A 64 9.05 16.45 14.03
CA LYS A 64 9.53 17.82 14.23
C LYS A 64 10.57 17.89 15.36
N LEU A 65 10.28 17.30 16.52
CA LEU A 65 11.20 17.25 17.65
C LEU A 65 12.52 16.52 17.28
N CYS A 66 12.45 15.39 16.57
CA CYS A 66 13.64 14.68 16.08
C CYS A 66 14.48 15.54 15.12
N ASN A 67 13.83 16.28 14.21
CA ASN A 67 14.52 17.17 13.28
C ASN A 67 15.24 18.30 14.01
N GLU A 68 14.62 18.90 15.03
CA GLU A 68 15.24 19.94 15.86
C GLU A 68 16.42 19.43 16.70
N LEU A 69 16.31 18.21 17.24
CA LEU A 69 17.39 17.55 17.98
C LEU A 69 18.57 17.14 17.09
N LEU A 70 18.29 16.72 15.85
CA LEU A 70 19.33 16.31 14.88
C LEU A 70 19.83 17.47 14.01
N HIS A 71 19.22 18.65 14.11
CA HIS A 71 19.45 19.83 13.28
C HIS A 71 19.20 19.58 11.78
N ILE A 72 18.14 18.84 11.43
CA ILE A 72 17.76 18.49 10.06
C ILE A 72 16.73 19.51 9.54
N LYS A 73 17.20 20.55 8.82
CA LYS A 73 16.43 21.69 8.27
C LYS A 73 15.60 22.48 9.30
N ARG A 74 15.61 23.82 9.20
CA ARG A 74 14.89 24.70 10.13
C ARG A 74 13.38 24.51 9.99
N ILE A 75 12.71 24.25 11.11
CA ILE A 75 11.25 24.37 11.21
C ILE A 75 10.91 25.87 11.17
N THR A 76 9.91 26.25 10.37
CA THR A 76 9.41 27.63 10.35
C THR A 76 8.78 27.96 11.71
N PRO A 77 9.08 29.12 12.33
CA PRO A 77 8.59 29.48 13.67
C PRO A 77 7.06 29.64 13.81
N LYS A 78 6.28 29.38 12.76
CA LYS A 78 4.83 29.61 12.70
C LYS A 78 3.99 28.43 13.18
N ASP A 79 4.62 27.32 13.56
CA ASP A 79 3.90 26.12 14.01
C ASP A 79 3.59 26.23 15.52
N LEU A 80 2.33 26.02 15.91
CA LEU A 80 1.87 26.00 17.31
C LEU A 80 2.71 25.07 18.21
N ASP A 81 3.30 24.02 17.64
CA ASP A 81 4.12 23.04 18.34
C ASP A 81 5.52 23.56 18.71
N TYR A 82 5.99 24.67 18.11
CA TYR A 82 7.39 25.10 18.25
C TYR A 82 7.76 25.45 19.70
N MET A 83 6.85 26.08 20.44
CA MET A 83 7.08 26.43 21.84
C MET A 83 7.15 25.16 22.71
N GLN A 84 6.24 24.21 22.51
CA GLN A 84 6.25 22.93 23.21
C GLN A 84 7.52 22.12 22.91
N ILE A 85 7.96 22.11 21.65
CA ILE A 85 9.22 21.47 21.23
C ILE A 85 10.41 22.11 21.94
N LYS A 86 10.45 23.44 22.04
CA LYS A 86 11.56 24.18 22.67
C LYS A 86 11.66 23.89 24.17
N GLU A 87 10.52 23.76 24.86
CA GLU A 87 10.45 23.42 26.28
C GLU A 87 10.90 21.98 26.52
N LEU A 88 10.37 21.03 25.74
CA LEU A 88 10.70 19.60 25.88
C LEU A 88 12.12 19.26 25.42
N LYS A 89 12.72 20.07 24.55
CA LYS A 89 14.05 19.79 24.00
C LYS A 89 15.09 19.52 25.10
N LYS A 90 15.14 20.37 26.12
CA LYS A 90 16.16 20.24 27.19
C LYS A 90 15.96 18.99 28.05
N SER A 91 14.71 18.65 28.39
CA SER A 91 14.43 17.45 29.18
C SER A 91 14.70 16.18 28.37
N VAL A 92 14.31 16.18 27.09
CA VAL A 92 14.54 15.05 26.18
C VAL A 92 16.03 14.86 25.90
N GLU A 93 16.82 15.92 25.75
CA GLU A 93 18.28 15.84 25.54
C GLU A 93 19.03 15.29 26.76
N ALA A 94 18.50 15.50 27.96
CA ALA A 94 19.12 15.03 29.20
C ALA A 94 18.99 13.50 29.37
N GLU A 95 18.00 12.88 28.73
CA GLU A 95 17.74 11.44 28.85
C GLU A 95 18.91 10.59 28.31
N PRO A 96 19.44 9.63 29.09
CA PRO A 96 20.64 8.87 28.72
C PRO A 96 20.51 8.14 27.37
N THR A 97 19.34 7.57 27.08
CA THR A 97 19.04 6.88 25.82
C THR A 97 19.05 7.84 24.64
N VAL A 98 18.44 9.02 24.79
CA VAL A 98 18.40 10.06 23.76
C VAL A 98 19.80 10.62 23.55
N LYS A 99 20.50 10.98 24.62
CA LYS A 99 21.89 11.48 24.59
C LYS A 99 22.84 10.52 23.87
N ASN A 100 22.71 9.22 24.12
CA ASN A 100 23.45 8.18 23.40
C ASN A 100 23.14 8.16 21.91
N ILE A 101 21.86 8.28 21.51
CA ILE A 101 21.47 8.32 20.10
C ILE A 101 21.97 9.60 19.41
N LEU A 102 21.91 10.75 20.09
CA LEU A 102 22.47 12.01 19.60
C LEU A 102 23.99 11.92 19.41
N SER A 103 24.68 11.17 20.27
CA SER A 103 26.10 10.89 20.11
C SER A 103 26.40 10.18 18.77
N TYR A 104 25.51 9.32 18.25
CA TYR A 104 25.70 8.67 16.96
C TYR A 104 25.66 9.67 15.78
N ASN A 105 24.85 10.74 15.88
CA ASN A 105 24.85 11.80 14.87
C ASN A 105 26.17 12.59 14.88
N ILE A 106 26.72 12.84 16.07
CA ILE A 106 28.05 13.46 16.22
C ILE A 106 29.14 12.55 15.66
N GLN A 107 29.07 11.25 15.94
CA GLN A 107 29.97 10.24 15.41
C GLN A 107 29.88 10.11 13.87
N LEU A 108 28.69 10.26 13.28
CA LEU A 108 28.51 10.35 11.84
C LEU A 108 29.18 11.60 11.25
N LYS A 109 29.02 12.76 11.90
CA LYS A 109 29.74 14.00 11.52
C LYS A 109 31.26 13.83 11.65
N ALA A 110 31.72 13.09 12.66
CA ALA A 110 33.14 12.77 12.85
C ALA A 110 33.66 11.89 11.70
N LEU A 111 32.94 10.84 11.32
CA LEU A 111 33.28 10.00 10.16
C LEU A 111 33.43 10.82 8.88
N LYS A 112 32.51 11.76 8.64
CA LYS A 112 32.60 12.68 7.50
C LYS A 112 33.87 13.53 7.56
N ALA A 113 34.16 14.14 8.70
CA ALA A 113 35.38 14.94 8.89
C ALA A 113 36.67 14.10 8.74
N TYR A 114 36.65 12.83 9.14
CA TYR A 114 37.75 11.90 8.93
C TYR A 114 37.96 11.61 7.44
N VAL A 115 36.90 11.29 6.69
CA VAL A 115 36.99 11.06 5.24
C VAL A 115 37.50 12.31 4.53
N GLU A 116 37.02 13.50 4.89
CA GLU A 116 37.49 14.79 4.34
C GLU A 116 38.97 15.04 4.66
N HIS A 117 39.44 14.67 5.85
CA HIS A 117 40.85 14.79 6.23
C HIS A 117 41.74 13.82 5.43
N SER A 118 41.30 12.57 5.26
CA SER A 118 42.03 11.52 4.54
C SER A 118 41.99 11.67 3.02
N ASP A 119 41.10 12.50 2.47
CA ASP A 119 40.99 12.75 1.03
C ASP A 119 42.16 13.62 0.54
N THR A 120 43.18 12.96 0.00
CA THR A 120 44.41 13.61 -0.46
C THR A 120 44.24 14.32 -1.80
N LEU A 121 43.22 14.01 -2.58
CA LEU A 121 43.09 14.50 -3.96
C LEU A 121 42.47 15.91 -4.06
N LEU A 122 41.79 16.40 -3.02
CA LEU A 122 40.90 17.57 -3.15
C LEU A 122 41.09 18.68 -2.11
N ASN A 123 41.89 18.45 -1.08
CA ASN A 123 42.00 19.40 0.02
C ASN A 123 43.39 20.05 0.08
N SER A 124 43.40 21.39 0.03
CA SER A 124 44.56 22.18 0.43
C SER A 124 44.96 21.82 1.86
N GLU A 125 46.25 21.97 2.19
CA GLU A 125 46.79 21.60 3.50
C GLU A 125 46.02 22.27 4.66
N LYS A 126 45.56 23.51 4.45
CA LYS A 126 44.70 24.26 5.37
C LYS A 126 43.36 23.54 5.64
N LYS A 127 42.70 23.01 4.61
CA LYS A 127 41.44 22.26 4.75
C LYS A 127 41.66 20.92 5.46
N ARG A 128 42.76 20.21 5.18
CA ARG A 128 43.08 18.95 5.87
C ARG A 128 43.33 19.15 7.37
N LYS A 129 44.09 20.19 7.75
CA LYS A 129 44.32 20.55 9.17
C LYS A 129 43.01 20.93 9.86
N GLN A 130 42.11 21.64 9.17
CA GLN A 130 40.80 21.99 9.71
C GLN A 130 39.90 20.75 9.92
N ALA A 131 39.85 19.86 8.94
CA ALA A 131 39.08 18.62 9.03
C ALA A 131 39.59 17.71 10.16
N GLN A 132 40.92 17.63 10.35
CA GLN A 132 41.53 16.91 11.47
C GLN A 132 41.15 17.49 12.84
N LYS A 133 41.25 18.82 13.00
CA LYS A 133 40.82 19.51 14.22
C LYS A 133 39.34 19.26 14.50
N ASN A 134 38.50 19.35 13.47
CA ASN A 134 37.07 19.05 13.58
C ASN A 134 36.82 17.60 13.98
N TYR A 135 37.53 16.63 13.39
CA TYR A 135 37.42 15.21 13.74
C TYR A 135 37.71 14.96 15.22
N ILE A 136 38.86 15.45 15.71
CA ILE A 136 39.27 15.29 17.12
C ILE A 136 38.23 15.90 18.05
N LYS A 137 37.77 17.12 17.75
CA LYS A 137 36.73 17.81 18.53
C LYS A 137 35.42 17.01 18.58
N LEU A 138 34.98 16.46 17.46
CA LEU A 138 33.73 15.68 17.39
C LEU A 138 33.85 14.34 18.11
N ILE A 139 35.02 13.68 18.07
CA ILE A 139 35.26 12.45 18.83
C ILE A 139 35.28 12.72 20.35
N GLN A 140 35.89 13.82 20.79
CA GLN A 140 35.86 14.23 22.20
C GLN A 140 34.43 14.53 22.67
N LEU A 141 33.66 15.25 21.86
CA LEU A 141 32.24 15.53 22.12
C LEU A 141 31.41 14.22 22.16
N ALA A 142 31.66 13.29 21.25
CA ALA A 142 30.97 12.00 21.25
C ALA A 142 31.26 11.20 22.52
N LYS A 143 32.52 11.17 22.97
CA LYS A 143 32.94 10.49 24.21
C LYS A 143 32.29 11.08 25.46
N SER A 144 32.09 12.40 25.53
CA SER A 144 31.42 13.03 26.68
C SER A 144 29.91 12.78 26.69
N MET A 145 29.34 12.37 25.55
CA MET A 145 27.91 12.09 25.40
C MET A 145 27.56 10.61 25.52
N GLY A 146 28.50 9.70 25.26
CA GLY A 146 28.26 8.27 25.34
C GLY A 146 29.41 7.41 24.80
N LEU A 147 29.11 6.15 24.54
CA LEU A 147 30.07 5.18 24.01
C LEU A 147 30.34 5.40 22.52
N LEU A 148 31.60 5.27 22.12
CA LEU A 148 31.98 5.26 20.71
C LEU A 148 31.54 3.95 20.06
N ALA A 149 30.88 4.06 18.92
CA ALA A 149 30.39 2.95 18.11
C ALA A 149 31.44 2.38 17.15
N PHE A 150 32.63 3.00 17.08
CA PHE A 150 33.74 2.57 16.24
C PHE A 150 35.08 2.94 16.89
N ASP A 151 36.15 2.29 16.44
CA ASP A 151 37.52 2.63 16.85
C ASP A 151 37.92 3.99 16.22
N PRO A 152 38.20 5.03 17.03
CA PRO A 152 38.59 6.35 16.52
C PRO A 152 39.93 6.35 15.77
N ASN A 153 40.75 5.30 15.88
CA ASN A 153 41.97 5.15 15.09
C ASN A 153 41.72 4.56 13.70
N LYS A 154 40.64 3.78 13.54
CA LYS A 154 40.25 3.13 12.28
C LYS A 154 38.73 3.21 12.07
N PRO A 155 38.19 4.42 11.88
CA PRO A 155 36.75 4.63 11.91
C PRO A 155 36.07 4.02 10.67
N ARG A 156 35.03 3.20 10.89
CA ARG A 156 34.29 2.50 9.82
C ARG A 156 32.79 2.76 9.91
N HIS A 157 32.19 3.22 8.80
CA HIS A 157 30.75 3.44 8.67
C HIS A 157 29.89 2.21 9.07
N ASN A 158 30.36 1.00 8.75
CA ASN A 158 29.63 -0.23 9.07
C ASN A 158 29.50 -0.50 10.58
N GLN A 159 30.51 -0.15 11.38
CA GLN A 159 30.48 -0.34 12.83
C GLN A 159 29.45 0.60 13.48
N LEU A 160 29.41 1.87 13.04
CA LEU A 160 28.37 2.81 13.44
C LEU A 160 26.98 2.31 13.05
N LEU A 161 26.80 1.88 11.80
CA LEU A 161 25.51 1.39 11.31
C LEU A 161 25.01 0.17 12.10
N GLN A 162 25.87 -0.80 12.42
CA GLN A 162 25.50 -1.97 13.21
C GLN A 162 25.07 -1.58 14.63
N THR A 163 25.78 -0.65 15.26
CA THR A 163 25.47 -0.16 16.61
C THR A 163 24.13 0.57 16.64
N VAL A 164 23.88 1.45 15.67
CA VAL A 164 22.60 2.17 15.54
C VAL A 164 21.45 1.17 15.32
N LYS A 165 21.62 0.17 14.46
CA LYS A 165 20.60 -0.87 14.22
C LYS A 165 20.29 -1.68 15.48
N LYS A 166 21.30 -2.06 16.25
CA LYS A 166 21.12 -2.77 17.52
C LYS A 166 20.32 -1.92 18.51
N ASN A 167 20.65 -0.63 18.63
CA ASN A 167 19.95 0.31 19.50
C ASN A 167 18.47 0.51 19.06
N LYS A 168 18.23 0.67 17.76
CA LYS A 168 16.89 0.70 17.18
C LYS A 168 16.05 -0.53 17.55
N ALA A 169 16.60 -1.73 17.34
CA ALA A 169 15.91 -2.98 17.64
C ALA A 169 15.54 -3.07 19.13
N ASN A 170 16.47 -2.70 20.02
CA ASN A 170 16.22 -2.68 21.46
C ASN A 170 15.14 -1.66 21.86
N SER A 171 15.19 -0.45 21.29
CA SER A 171 14.20 0.61 21.55
C SER A 171 12.81 0.20 21.05
N PHE A 172 12.74 -0.45 19.89
CA PHE A 172 11.50 -0.97 19.34
C PHE A 172 10.91 -2.10 20.20
N ALA A 173 11.73 -3.07 20.63
CA ALA A 173 11.28 -4.15 21.50
C ALA A 173 10.76 -3.62 22.86
N LYS A 174 11.41 -2.60 23.43
CA LYS A 174 10.94 -1.92 24.65
C LYS A 174 9.61 -1.19 24.45
N LEU A 175 9.45 -0.52 23.30
CA LEU A 175 8.20 0.15 22.95
C LEU A 175 7.07 -0.87 22.76
N LEU A 176 7.33 -2.00 22.11
CA LEU A 176 6.34 -3.07 21.90
C LEU A 176 5.93 -3.74 23.20
N THR A 177 6.88 -4.03 24.09
CA THR A 177 6.58 -4.64 25.40
C THR A 177 5.79 -3.71 26.31
N LYS A 178 6.11 -2.40 26.32
CA LYS A 178 5.31 -1.39 27.02
C LYS A 178 3.90 -1.29 26.46
N ASN A 179 3.79 -1.44 25.14
CA ASN A 179 2.53 -1.48 24.42
C ASN A 179 1.98 -2.91 24.26
N ALA A 180 2.36 -3.93 25.06
CA ALA A 180 1.81 -5.29 24.87
C ALA A 180 0.29 -5.34 25.12
N ASN A 181 -0.27 -4.39 25.87
CA ASN A 181 -1.71 -4.17 26.02
C ASN A 181 -2.38 -3.57 24.76
N TYR A 182 -1.61 -3.23 23.73
CA TYR A 182 -2.06 -2.64 22.47
C TYR A 182 -2.79 -3.63 21.57
N ASP A 183 -2.31 -4.87 21.46
CA ASP A 183 -3.03 -5.89 20.67
C ASP A 183 -4.41 -6.16 21.30
N ASN A 184 -4.49 -6.09 22.63
CA ASN A 184 -5.76 -6.15 23.36
C ASN A 184 -6.64 -4.92 23.14
N GLN A 185 -6.06 -3.71 23.03
CA GLN A 185 -6.81 -2.49 22.70
C GLN A 185 -7.32 -2.49 21.25
N LEU A 186 -6.50 -2.87 20.27
CA LEU A 186 -6.93 -3.02 18.88
C LEU A 186 -8.01 -4.08 18.72
N LEU A 187 -7.85 -5.23 19.39
CA LEU A 187 -8.89 -6.25 19.41
C LEU A 187 -10.17 -5.74 20.06
N LYS A 188 -10.06 -5.00 21.17
CA LYS A 188 -11.21 -4.39 21.85
C LYS A 188 -11.88 -3.34 20.98
N ASP A 189 -11.14 -2.48 20.30
CA ASP A 189 -11.65 -1.46 19.38
C ASP A 189 -12.29 -2.11 18.13
N PHE A 190 -11.70 -3.18 17.62
CA PHE A 190 -12.26 -3.99 16.55
C PHE A 190 -13.57 -4.64 16.99
N LEU A 191 -13.61 -5.30 18.16
CA LEU A 191 -14.81 -5.91 18.71
C LEU A 191 -15.91 -4.87 18.98
N ASN A 192 -15.55 -3.70 19.53
CA ASN A 192 -16.47 -2.60 19.76
C ASN A 192 -17.05 -2.03 18.47
N ASN A 193 -16.31 -2.09 17.37
CA ASN A 193 -16.76 -1.63 16.05
C ASN A 193 -17.17 -2.76 15.11
N PHE A 194 -17.17 -4.02 15.57
CA PHE A 194 -17.37 -5.20 14.73
C PHE A 194 -18.70 -5.13 13.99
N ASN A 195 -19.77 -4.75 14.70
CA ASN A 195 -21.09 -4.59 14.10
C ASN A 195 -21.10 -3.53 13.00
N LYS A 196 -20.40 -2.39 13.19
CA LYS A 196 -20.32 -1.33 12.18
C LYS A 196 -19.53 -1.79 10.95
N ILE A 197 -18.41 -2.49 11.17
CA ILE A 197 -17.58 -3.06 10.10
C ILE A 197 -18.40 -4.08 9.32
N LEU A 198 -19.07 -5.01 10.01
CA LEU A 198 -19.93 -6.03 9.41
C LEU A 198 -21.05 -5.39 8.58
N SER A 199 -21.77 -4.41 9.12
CA SER A 199 -22.83 -3.68 8.40
C SER A 199 -22.29 -2.99 7.15
N LEU A 200 -21.13 -2.33 7.24
CA LEU A 200 -20.50 -1.68 6.09
C LEU A 200 -20.08 -2.70 5.02
N SER A 201 -19.51 -3.83 5.44
CA SER A 201 -19.13 -4.92 4.53
C SER A 201 -20.34 -5.50 3.80
N ILE A 202 -21.46 -5.71 4.50
CA ILE A 202 -22.71 -6.18 3.89
C ILE A 202 -23.20 -5.20 2.83
N ILE A 203 -23.20 -3.90 3.13
CA ILE A 203 -23.62 -2.86 2.18
C ILE A 203 -22.72 -2.87 0.93
N ILE A 204 -21.40 -2.96 1.10
CA ILE A 204 -20.45 -3.01 -0.01
C ILE A 204 -20.69 -4.26 -0.86
N ILE A 205 -20.92 -5.42 -0.24
CA ILE A 205 -21.22 -6.67 -0.94
C ILE A 205 -22.50 -6.54 -1.74
N ILE A 206 -23.56 -5.99 -1.16
CA ILE A 206 -24.85 -5.80 -1.85
C ILE A 206 -24.67 -4.88 -3.05
N ILE A 207 -24.06 -3.70 -2.87
CA ILE A 207 -23.86 -2.72 -3.96
C ILE A 207 -22.99 -3.31 -5.08
N GLY A 208 -21.88 -3.95 -4.73
CA GLY A 208 -20.97 -4.58 -5.69
C GLY A 208 -21.66 -5.70 -6.46
N SER A 209 -22.41 -6.56 -5.76
CA SER A 209 -23.18 -7.65 -6.36
C SER A 209 -24.29 -7.15 -7.29
N SER A 210 -25.03 -6.11 -6.89
CA SER A 210 -26.07 -5.51 -7.75
C SER A 210 -25.48 -4.86 -9.00
N THR A 211 -24.33 -4.20 -8.87
CA THR A 211 -23.65 -3.57 -10.02
C THR A 211 -23.10 -4.60 -10.99
N TYR A 212 -22.62 -5.73 -10.46
CA TYR A 212 -22.24 -6.89 -11.26
C TYR A 212 -23.42 -7.44 -12.07
N GLU A 213 -24.55 -7.73 -11.42
CA GLU A 213 -25.74 -8.26 -12.11
C GLU A 213 -26.29 -7.25 -13.12
N PHE A 214 -26.24 -5.96 -12.82
CA PHE A 214 -26.62 -4.91 -13.77
C PHE A 214 -25.78 -4.96 -15.05
N GLY A 215 -24.45 -5.12 -14.94
CA GLY A 215 -23.58 -5.31 -16.10
C GLY A 215 -23.88 -6.60 -16.88
N TYR A 216 -24.18 -7.68 -16.16
CA TYR A 216 -24.55 -8.96 -16.76
C TYR A 216 -25.80 -8.82 -17.66
N PHE A 217 -26.91 -8.33 -17.11
CA PHE A 217 -28.15 -8.16 -17.87
C PHE A 217 -28.03 -7.11 -18.97
N PHE A 218 -27.27 -6.02 -18.73
CA PHE A 218 -27.00 -5.00 -19.74
C PHE A 218 -26.34 -5.60 -20.99
N ASN A 219 -25.31 -6.44 -20.82
CA ASN A 219 -24.62 -7.08 -21.95
C ASN A 219 -25.49 -8.14 -22.65
N LEU A 220 -26.41 -8.78 -21.92
CA LEU A 220 -27.43 -9.66 -22.53
C LEU A 220 -28.51 -8.88 -23.30
N GLY A 221 -28.54 -7.54 -23.21
CA GLY A 221 -29.59 -6.71 -23.81
C GLY A 221 -30.95 -6.85 -23.11
N LEU A 222 -30.97 -7.37 -21.89
CA LEU A 222 -32.18 -7.58 -21.10
C LEU A 222 -32.40 -6.42 -20.13
N ARG A 223 -33.62 -5.90 -20.10
CA ARG A 223 -34.04 -5.00 -19.02
C ARG A 223 -34.49 -5.86 -17.85
N ILE A 224 -33.95 -5.59 -16.67
CA ILE A 224 -34.29 -6.32 -15.44
C ILE A 224 -35.80 -6.27 -15.16
N ASN A 225 -36.44 -5.14 -15.48
CA ASN A 225 -37.88 -4.95 -15.31
C ASN A 225 -38.76 -5.78 -16.26
N ASP A 226 -38.19 -6.29 -17.36
CA ASP A 226 -38.94 -7.09 -18.35
C ASP A 226 -38.91 -8.58 -18.00
N LEU A 227 -38.09 -8.99 -17.02
CA LEU A 227 -38.05 -10.36 -16.54
C LEU A 227 -39.17 -10.57 -15.51
N PRO A 228 -39.96 -11.66 -15.61
CA PRO A 228 -41.02 -11.97 -14.66
C PRO A 228 -40.45 -12.57 -13.36
N VAL A 229 -39.55 -11.83 -12.69
CA VAL A 229 -38.81 -12.25 -11.51
C VAL A 229 -39.07 -11.29 -10.36
N GLY A 230 -39.16 -11.82 -9.13
CA GLY A 230 -39.37 -11.00 -7.94
C GLY A 230 -38.07 -10.35 -7.44
N TYR A 231 -38.19 -9.31 -6.61
CA TYR A 231 -37.04 -8.68 -5.94
C TYR A 231 -36.22 -9.66 -5.09
N THR A 232 -36.87 -10.68 -4.52
CA THR A 232 -36.20 -11.74 -3.78
C THR A 232 -35.24 -12.54 -4.66
N ASP A 233 -35.63 -12.82 -5.90
CA ASP A 233 -34.78 -13.55 -6.84
C ASP A 233 -33.57 -12.74 -7.26
N LEU A 234 -33.77 -11.45 -7.54
CA LEU A 234 -32.69 -10.52 -7.85
C LEU A 234 -31.71 -10.40 -6.69
N PHE A 235 -32.21 -10.37 -5.45
CA PHE A 235 -31.37 -10.35 -4.25
C PHE A 235 -30.52 -11.62 -4.12
N PHE A 236 -31.14 -12.81 -4.20
CA PHE A 236 -30.40 -14.08 -4.08
C PHE A 236 -29.37 -14.28 -5.19
N ILE A 237 -29.72 -13.93 -6.44
CA ILE A 237 -28.78 -14.04 -7.55
C ILE A 237 -27.62 -13.08 -7.37
N SER A 238 -27.87 -11.84 -6.92
CA SER A 238 -26.78 -10.91 -6.63
C SER A 238 -25.83 -11.48 -5.55
N LEU A 239 -26.37 -12.09 -4.50
CA LEU A 239 -25.56 -12.70 -3.43
C LEU A 239 -24.75 -13.92 -3.88
N SER A 240 -25.05 -14.56 -5.01
CA SER A 240 -24.24 -15.67 -5.54
C SER A 240 -22.76 -15.28 -5.76
N TRP A 241 -22.50 -13.99 -5.94
CA TRP A 241 -21.16 -13.41 -6.09
C TRP A 241 -20.48 -13.02 -4.79
N ALA A 242 -21.22 -12.97 -3.67
CA ALA A 242 -20.70 -12.53 -2.39
C ALA A 242 -19.42 -13.27 -1.95
N PRO A 243 -19.27 -14.61 -2.10
CA PRO A 243 -18.03 -15.30 -1.73
C PRO A 243 -16.79 -14.79 -2.47
N LYS A 244 -16.92 -14.49 -3.78
CA LYS A 244 -15.82 -13.95 -4.59
C LYS A 244 -15.46 -12.53 -4.15
N ILE A 245 -16.46 -11.70 -3.85
CA ILE A 245 -16.27 -10.33 -3.35
C ILE A 245 -15.58 -10.35 -1.98
N ILE A 246 -16.06 -11.19 -1.05
CA ILE A 246 -15.47 -11.36 0.29
C ILE A 246 -14.01 -11.78 0.17
N PHE A 247 -13.70 -12.74 -0.70
CA PHE A 247 -12.32 -13.21 -0.89
C PHE A 247 -11.42 -12.11 -1.49
N ALA A 248 -11.92 -11.34 -2.47
CA ALA A 248 -11.20 -10.20 -3.02
C ALA A 248 -10.90 -9.14 -1.96
N VAL A 249 -11.88 -8.79 -1.12
CA VAL A 249 -11.72 -7.87 0.02
C VAL A 249 -10.70 -8.42 1.03
N PHE A 250 -10.75 -9.71 1.34
CA PHE A 250 -9.80 -10.35 2.25
C PHE A 250 -8.35 -10.28 1.74
N ILE A 251 -8.11 -10.52 0.45
CA ILE A 251 -6.79 -10.37 -0.17
C ILE A 251 -6.30 -8.92 -0.04
N ILE A 252 -7.17 -7.94 -0.33
CA ILE A 252 -6.83 -6.51 -0.17
C ILE A 252 -6.42 -6.21 1.27
N MET A 253 -7.18 -6.70 2.26
CA MET A 253 -6.85 -6.51 3.67
C MET A 253 -5.51 -7.15 4.07
N LEU A 254 -5.22 -8.37 3.61
CA LEU A 254 -3.93 -9.02 3.88
C LEU A 254 -2.76 -8.22 3.32
N LEU A 255 -2.91 -7.67 2.12
CA LEU A 255 -1.92 -6.82 1.49
C LEU A 255 -1.76 -5.50 2.23
N GLU A 256 -2.85 -4.92 2.74
CA GLU A 256 -2.83 -3.71 3.55
C GLU A 256 -2.09 -3.93 4.86
N ILE A 257 -2.35 -5.05 5.56
CA ILE A 257 -1.64 -5.43 6.78
C ILE A 257 -0.15 -5.62 6.50
N TYR A 258 0.20 -6.31 5.40
CA TYR A 258 1.59 -6.47 4.99
C TYR A 258 2.26 -5.12 4.70
N TYR A 259 1.57 -4.22 4.01
CA TYR A 259 2.04 -2.88 3.69
C TYR A 259 2.23 -2.02 4.95
N TYR A 260 1.22 -1.96 5.82
CA TYR A 260 1.27 -1.25 7.10
C TYR A 260 2.45 -1.73 7.94
N ARG A 261 2.63 -3.05 8.07
CA ARG A 261 3.75 -3.65 8.81
C ARG A 261 5.10 -3.25 8.20
N LYS A 262 5.21 -3.20 6.87
CA LYS A 262 6.42 -2.73 6.18
C LYS A 262 6.68 -1.23 6.42
N SER A 263 5.65 -0.40 6.45
CA SER A 263 5.76 1.05 6.72
C SER A 263 6.19 1.33 8.16
N VAL A 264 5.58 0.64 9.13
CA VAL A 264 5.94 0.74 10.56
C VAL A 264 7.38 0.28 10.80
N THR A 265 7.79 -0.85 10.22
CA THR A 265 9.19 -1.34 10.35
C THR A 265 10.23 -0.42 9.70
N GLN A 266 9.83 0.37 8.71
CA GLN A 266 10.69 1.36 8.05
C GLN A 266 10.69 2.74 8.73
N GLY A 267 9.90 2.94 9.80
CA GLY A 267 9.84 4.18 10.58
C GLY A 267 9.39 5.40 9.77
N LEU A 268 8.60 5.19 8.71
CA LEU A 268 7.98 6.25 7.93
C LEU A 268 6.74 6.76 8.70
N SER A 269 6.62 8.07 8.90
CA SER A 269 5.38 8.66 9.41
C SER A 269 4.27 8.57 8.36
N TYR A 270 2.99 8.53 8.77
CA TYR A 270 1.87 8.64 7.82
C TYR A 270 1.96 9.89 6.93
N SER A 271 2.55 10.98 7.41
CA SER A 271 2.77 12.19 6.63
C SER A 271 3.81 12.06 5.49
N LEU A 272 4.69 11.06 5.55
CA LEU A 272 5.59 10.69 4.44
C LEU A 272 4.90 9.75 3.44
N LEU A 273 3.92 8.96 3.89
CA LEU A 273 3.04 8.18 3.02
C LEU A 273 2.13 9.07 2.15
N ASP A 274 1.70 10.22 2.69
CA ASP A 274 0.95 11.24 1.95
C ASP A 274 1.78 11.96 0.87
N ASN A 275 3.12 12.02 1.03
CA ASN A 275 4.03 12.64 0.05
C ASN A 275 4.68 11.63 -0.92
N GLU A 276 4.61 10.33 -0.63
CA GLU A 276 5.04 9.27 -1.55
C GLU A 276 3.87 8.74 -2.39
N ASP A 277 3.16 9.68 -3.01
CA ASP A 277 2.14 9.56 -4.05
C ASP A 277 2.38 8.45 -5.10
N LYS A 278 3.65 8.14 -5.40
CA LYS A 278 4.00 7.08 -6.35
C LYS A 278 3.67 5.70 -5.81
N TRP A 279 3.95 5.41 -4.55
CA TRP A 279 3.84 4.06 -4.01
C TRP A 279 2.41 3.66 -3.67
N PHE A 280 1.58 4.62 -3.25
CA PHE A 280 0.14 4.40 -3.06
C PHE A 280 -0.58 4.09 -4.39
N THR A 281 -0.19 4.79 -5.47
CA THR A 281 -0.67 4.50 -6.82
C THR A 281 -0.25 3.10 -7.29
N HIS A 282 0.98 2.65 -7.00
CA HIS A 282 1.44 1.29 -7.31
C HIS A 282 0.74 0.22 -6.46
N TYR A 283 0.46 0.51 -5.18
CA TYR A 283 -0.30 -0.36 -4.29
C TYR A 283 -1.72 -0.58 -4.81
N LEU A 284 -2.40 0.48 -5.25
CA LEU A 284 -3.71 0.41 -5.89
C LEU A 284 -3.68 -0.35 -7.22
N LEU A 285 -2.69 -0.06 -8.06
CA LEU A 285 -2.50 -0.79 -9.32
C LEU A 285 -2.29 -2.27 -9.06
N PHE A 286 -1.57 -2.64 -7.99
CA PHE A 286 -1.28 -4.02 -7.62
C PHE A 286 -2.45 -4.75 -6.95
N CYS A 287 -3.21 -4.08 -6.08
CA CYS A 287 -4.46 -4.63 -5.51
C CYS A 287 -5.48 -4.86 -6.62
N PHE A 288 -5.61 -3.91 -7.55
CA PHE A 288 -6.43 -4.04 -8.75
C PHE A 288 -5.94 -5.15 -9.66
N PHE A 289 -4.62 -5.27 -9.88
CA PHE A 289 -4.02 -6.36 -10.68
C PHE A 289 -4.30 -7.74 -10.06
N SER A 290 -4.23 -7.85 -8.73
CA SER A 290 -4.54 -9.09 -8.00
C SER A 290 -6.02 -9.46 -8.13
N LEU A 291 -6.91 -8.47 -8.05
CA LEU A 291 -8.35 -8.62 -8.23
C LEU A 291 -8.68 -9.03 -9.68
N VAL A 292 -7.97 -8.48 -10.67
CA VAL A 292 -8.07 -8.85 -12.09
C VAL A 292 -7.56 -10.26 -12.37
N ILE A 293 -6.41 -10.66 -11.81
CA ILE A 293 -5.83 -12.00 -12.04
C ILE A 293 -6.72 -13.12 -11.49
N PHE A 294 -7.28 -12.95 -10.29
CA PHE A 294 -8.11 -13.97 -9.66
C PHE A 294 -9.48 -14.15 -10.34
N ILE A 295 -9.92 -13.13 -11.08
CA ILE A 295 -11.26 -13.05 -11.65
C ILE A 295 -11.26 -13.34 -13.17
N SER A 296 -10.12 -13.22 -13.85
CA SER A 296 -10.06 -13.37 -15.30
C SER A 296 -10.16 -14.83 -15.75
N SER A 297 -11.16 -15.12 -16.57
CA SER A 297 -11.05 -16.17 -17.58
C SER A 297 -9.99 -15.76 -18.63
N SER A 298 -9.38 -16.72 -19.30
CA SER A 298 -8.28 -16.51 -20.25
C SER A 298 -8.63 -15.68 -21.49
N PHE A 299 -9.90 -15.36 -21.75
CA PHE A 299 -10.34 -14.73 -23.00
C PHE A 299 -10.39 -13.19 -23.00
N SER A 300 -10.25 -12.53 -21.83
CA SER A 300 -10.71 -11.13 -21.67
C SER A 300 -9.67 -10.14 -21.14
N ILE A 301 -8.38 -10.50 -21.13
CA ILE A 301 -7.31 -9.70 -20.48
C ILE A 301 -7.21 -8.25 -21.00
N ARG A 302 -7.57 -8.01 -22.27
CA ARG A 302 -7.55 -6.68 -22.92
C ARG A 302 -8.51 -5.69 -22.25
N TYR A 303 -9.69 -6.14 -21.83
CA TYR A 303 -10.67 -5.29 -21.15
C TYR A 303 -10.19 -4.83 -19.79
N TYR A 304 -9.45 -5.68 -19.09
CA TYR A 304 -8.81 -5.33 -17.82
C TYR A 304 -7.65 -4.35 -18.00
N PHE A 305 -6.91 -4.39 -19.11
CA PHE A 305 -5.93 -3.35 -19.44
C PHE A 305 -6.58 -1.99 -19.70
N TYR A 306 -7.71 -1.94 -20.40
CA TYR A 306 -8.46 -0.68 -20.56
C TYR A 306 -8.99 -0.16 -19.23
N LEU A 307 -9.53 -1.03 -18.38
CA LEU A 307 -9.94 -0.68 -17.03
C LEU A 307 -8.79 -0.13 -16.18
N LEU A 308 -7.59 -0.72 -16.26
CA LEU A 308 -6.39 -0.21 -15.59
C LEU A 308 -6.03 1.20 -16.08
N PHE A 309 -6.05 1.41 -17.40
CA PHE A 309 -5.74 2.71 -17.99
C PHE A 309 -6.77 3.78 -17.61
N VAL A 310 -8.06 3.45 -17.65
CA VAL A 310 -9.15 4.34 -17.23
C VAL A 310 -9.05 4.64 -15.73
N SER A 311 -8.75 3.64 -14.90
CA SER A 311 -8.56 3.82 -13.46
C SER A 311 -7.39 4.74 -13.14
N PHE A 312 -6.29 4.60 -13.88
CA PHE A 312 -5.13 5.48 -13.76
C PHE A 312 -5.45 6.93 -14.17
N LEU A 313 -6.12 7.13 -15.32
CA LEU A 313 -6.53 8.44 -15.78
C LEU A 313 -7.50 9.11 -14.81
N TYR A 314 -8.54 8.38 -14.37
CA TYR A 314 -9.53 8.87 -13.42
C TYR A 314 -8.86 9.27 -12.10
N SER A 315 -8.01 8.42 -11.54
CA SER A 315 -7.27 8.73 -10.31
C SER A 315 -6.38 9.97 -10.49
N SER A 316 -5.77 10.13 -11.66
CA SER A 316 -4.94 11.31 -11.98
C SER A 316 -5.76 12.60 -12.06
N VAL A 317 -6.95 12.55 -12.67
CA VAL A 317 -7.88 13.68 -12.76
C VAL A 317 -8.43 14.05 -11.38
N ILE A 318 -8.89 13.07 -10.61
CA ILE A 318 -9.40 13.29 -9.25
C ILE A 318 -8.30 13.85 -8.34
N LYS A 319 -7.07 13.36 -8.48
CA LYS A 319 -5.92 13.92 -7.79
C LYS A 319 -5.71 15.38 -8.16
N PHE A 320 -5.75 15.73 -9.45
CA PHE A 320 -5.62 17.13 -9.89
C PHE A 320 -6.73 18.02 -9.29
N LEU A 321 -7.97 17.54 -9.27
CA LEU A 321 -9.11 18.23 -8.67
C LEU A 321 -8.93 18.47 -7.16
N PHE A 322 -8.45 17.47 -6.42
CA PHE A 322 -8.27 17.58 -4.97
C PHE A 322 -6.94 18.21 -4.54
N ASN A 323 -6.01 18.47 -5.48
CA ASN A 323 -4.77 19.20 -5.19
C ASN A 323 -4.93 20.73 -5.26
N VAL A 324 -6.15 21.21 -5.51
CA VAL A 324 -6.47 22.64 -5.44
C VAL A 324 -6.47 23.08 -3.97
N PRO A 325 -5.72 24.13 -3.58
CA PRO A 325 -5.55 24.53 -2.18
C PRO A 325 -6.85 24.72 -1.39
N SER A 326 -7.90 25.23 -2.04
CA SER A 326 -9.23 25.42 -1.44
C SER A 326 -9.96 24.11 -1.15
N MET A 327 -9.75 23.06 -1.97
CA MET A 327 -10.33 21.74 -1.75
C MET A 327 -9.55 20.92 -0.73
N ILE A 328 -8.22 21.10 -0.65
CA ILE A 328 -7.36 20.40 0.31
C ILE A 328 -7.81 20.68 1.75
N ILE A 329 -8.09 21.95 2.06
CA ILE A 329 -8.38 22.43 3.42
C ILE A 329 -9.80 22.05 3.88
N ARG A 330 -10.77 21.96 2.95
CA ARG A 330 -12.20 21.82 3.29
C ARG A 330 -12.75 20.41 3.14
N THR A 331 -12.08 19.54 2.40
CA THR A 331 -12.64 18.22 2.06
C THR A 331 -12.10 17.15 3.00
N PRO A 332 -12.95 16.52 3.83
CA PRO A 332 -12.56 15.38 4.63
C PRO A 332 -11.95 14.28 3.76
N VAL A 333 -10.94 13.61 4.31
CA VAL A 333 -10.19 12.55 3.65
C VAL A 333 -11.11 11.44 3.13
N PHE A 334 -12.14 11.04 3.90
CA PHE A 334 -13.10 10.01 3.49
C PHE A 334 -13.90 10.36 2.22
N ILE A 335 -14.22 11.64 2.00
CA ILE A 335 -14.93 12.09 0.79
C ILE A 335 -14.01 11.94 -0.43
N LYS A 336 -12.73 12.30 -0.28
CA LYS A 336 -11.72 12.10 -1.33
C LYS A 336 -11.60 10.62 -1.70
N TYR A 337 -11.53 9.73 -0.70
CA TYR A 337 -11.54 8.28 -0.92
C TYR A 337 -12.82 7.82 -1.63
N THR A 338 -13.99 8.23 -1.16
CA THR A 338 -15.28 7.80 -1.72
C THR A 338 -15.40 8.20 -3.20
N VAL A 339 -15.10 9.46 -3.52
CA VAL A 339 -15.15 9.98 -4.90
C VAL A 339 -14.13 9.30 -5.80
N THR A 340 -12.94 8.97 -5.28
CA THR A 340 -11.89 8.32 -6.07
C THR A 340 -12.22 6.85 -6.35
N TYR A 341 -12.70 6.09 -5.35
CA TYR A 341 -12.73 4.63 -5.43
C TYR A 341 -14.09 4.02 -5.71
N VAL A 342 -15.19 4.63 -5.25
CA VAL A 342 -16.53 4.06 -5.48
C VAL A 342 -16.85 3.96 -6.97
N PRO A 343 -16.61 4.99 -7.81
CA PRO A 343 -16.86 4.89 -9.25
C PRO A 343 -15.99 3.83 -9.93
N LEU A 344 -14.72 3.70 -9.52
CA LEU A 344 -13.81 2.70 -10.07
C LEU A 344 -14.25 1.28 -9.73
N LEU A 345 -14.62 1.03 -8.47
CA LEU A 345 -15.15 -0.27 -8.04
C LEU A 345 -16.43 -0.61 -8.78
N ALA A 346 -17.36 0.34 -8.95
CA ALA A 346 -18.57 0.15 -9.72
C ALA A 346 -18.28 -0.23 -11.18
N CYS A 347 -17.36 0.48 -11.85
CA CYS A 347 -16.93 0.16 -13.21
C CYS A 347 -16.32 -1.26 -13.31
N VAL A 348 -15.51 -1.67 -12.33
CA VAL A 348 -14.93 -3.03 -12.30
C VAL A 348 -16.03 -4.08 -12.24
N PHE A 349 -16.94 -3.98 -11.27
CA PHE A 349 -18.02 -4.95 -11.12
C PHE A 349 -18.93 -4.98 -12.34
N PHE A 350 -19.27 -3.81 -12.89
CA PHE A 350 -20.09 -3.69 -14.09
C PHE A 350 -19.44 -4.37 -15.31
N VAL A 351 -18.19 -4.02 -15.63
CA VAL A 351 -17.48 -4.62 -16.77
C VAL A 351 -17.30 -6.12 -16.56
N HIS A 352 -17.05 -6.54 -15.32
CA HIS A 352 -16.95 -7.96 -15.03
C HIS A 352 -18.26 -8.72 -15.28
N GLY A 353 -19.40 -8.13 -14.90
CA GLY A 353 -20.74 -8.64 -15.26
C GLY A 353 -20.90 -8.77 -16.78
N CYS A 354 -20.53 -7.74 -17.54
CA CYS A 354 -20.58 -7.77 -19.00
C CYS A 354 -19.72 -8.90 -19.59
N LEU A 355 -18.50 -9.09 -19.07
CA LEU A 355 -17.59 -10.13 -19.55
C LEU A 355 -18.13 -11.54 -19.26
N GLN A 356 -18.67 -11.78 -18.06
CA GLN A 356 -19.29 -13.07 -17.75
C GLN A 356 -20.48 -13.36 -18.67
N ALA A 357 -21.37 -12.39 -18.89
CA ALA A 357 -22.50 -12.56 -19.80
C ALA A 357 -22.04 -12.95 -21.21
N ARG A 358 -20.92 -12.37 -21.67
CA ARG A 358 -20.34 -12.68 -22.97
C ARG A 358 -19.75 -14.08 -23.03
N GLU A 359 -19.11 -14.53 -21.96
CA GLU A 359 -18.59 -15.89 -21.83
C GLU A 359 -19.72 -16.91 -21.80
N ASP A 360 -20.79 -16.62 -21.07
CA ASP A 360 -21.96 -17.50 -20.97
C ASP A 360 -22.73 -17.59 -22.30
N ILE A 361 -22.77 -16.52 -23.11
CA ILE A 361 -23.39 -16.55 -24.45
C ILE A 361 -22.56 -17.38 -25.45
N ILE A 362 -21.23 -17.38 -25.35
CA ILE A 362 -20.39 -18.13 -26.30
C ILE A 362 -20.63 -19.63 -26.04
N PRO A 363 -21.25 -20.37 -26.98
CA PRO A 363 -21.79 -21.68 -26.70
C PRO A 363 -20.66 -22.69 -26.48
N ASN A 364 -20.29 -22.91 -25.22
CA ASN A 364 -19.54 -24.09 -24.84
C ASN A 364 -20.54 -25.25 -24.72
N ARG A 365 -20.88 -25.87 -25.88
CA ARG A 365 -21.85 -26.97 -25.99
C ARG A 365 -21.49 -28.20 -25.13
N ALA A 366 -20.31 -28.20 -24.52
CA ALA A 366 -19.92 -29.15 -23.49
C ALA A 366 -20.93 -29.27 -22.33
N ASN A 367 -21.64 -28.18 -21.99
CA ASN A 367 -22.56 -28.11 -20.86
C ASN A 367 -24.03 -27.94 -21.27
N ALA A 368 -24.40 -28.34 -22.49
CA ALA A 368 -25.77 -28.23 -22.97
C ALA A 368 -26.74 -29.13 -22.18
N ILE A 369 -27.94 -28.61 -21.91
CA ILE A 369 -28.98 -29.25 -21.10
C ILE A 369 -30.23 -29.45 -21.96
N GLN A 370 -30.93 -30.54 -21.70
CA GLN A 370 -32.29 -30.74 -22.18
C GLN A 370 -33.30 -30.32 -21.11
N ILE A 371 -34.24 -29.44 -21.48
CA ILE A 371 -35.32 -28.99 -20.61
C ILE A 371 -36.61 -29.70 -21.04
N LEU A 372 -37.21 -30.44 -20.12
CA LEU A 372 -38.52 -31.07 -20.31
C LEU A 372 -39.61 -30.15 -19.74
N LEU A 373 -40.58 -29.79 -20.58
CA LEU A 373 -41.66 -28.88 -20.23
C LEU A 373 -42.93 -29.62 -19.79
N GLN A 374 -43.84 -28.91 -19.12
CA GLN A 374 -45.12 -29.45 -18.63
C GLN A 374 -46.00 -30.03 -19.72
N ASP A 375 -45.98 -29.44 -20.92
CA ASP A 375 -46.69 -29.90 -22.11
C ASP A 375 -46.01 -31.12 -22.78
N SER A 376 -45.02 -31.72 -22.11
CA SER A 376 -44.18 -32.82 -22.62
C SER A 376 -43.31 -32.45 -23.83
N SER A 377 -43.25 -31.18 -24.22
CA SER A 377 -42.29 -30.70 -25.21
C SER A 377 -40.88 -30.64 -24.62
N LYS A 378 -39.86 -30.65 -25.49
CA LYS A 378 -38.45 -30.72 -25.08
C LYS A 378 -37.65 -29.65 -25.79
N ILE A 379 -37.02 -28.77 -25.01
CA ILE A 379 -36.01 -27.87 -25.51
C ILE A 379 -34.68 -28.61 -25.42
N LYS A 380 -34.05 -28.83 -26.58
CA LYS A 380 -32.73 -29.47 -26.68
C LYS A 380 -31.65 -28.41 -26.76
N ASP A 381 -30.46 -28.78 -26.31
CA ASP A 381 -29.23 -27.98 -26.42
C ASP A 381 -29.35 -26.57 -25.84
N ALA A 382 -30.08 -26.44 -24.73
CA ALA A 382 -30.21 -25.19 -23.99
C ALA A 382 -29.03 -24.99 -23.04
N LEU A 383 -28.52 -23.77 -22.94
CA LEU A 383 -27.54 -23.40 -21.92
C LEU A 383 -28.20 -22.51 -20.88
N ILE A 384 -28.20 -22.92 -19.62
CA ILE A 384 -28.75 -22.12 -18.53
C ILE A 384 -27.78 -20.97 -18.21
N LEU A 385 -28.28 -19.75 -18.33
CA LEU A 385 -27.56 -18.53 -17.96
C LEU A 385 -27.69 -18.23 -16.45
N LYS A 386 -28.93 -18.27 -15.94
CA LYS A 386 -29.25 -17.95 -14.55
C LYS A 386 -30.42 -18.78 -14.04
N ASN A 387 -30.36 -19.12 -12.76
CA ASN A 387 -31.45 -19.78 -12.03
C ASN A 387 -32.05 -18.79 -11.03
N PHE A 388 -33.35 -18.53 -11.17
CA PHE A 388 -34.18 -17.75 -10.26
C PHE A 388 -35.03 -18.74 -9.44
N ASN A 389 -35.57 -18.33 -8.28
CA ASN A 389 -36.56 -19.20 -7.62
C ASN A 389 -37.87 -19.27 -8.43
N SER A 390 -38.19 -18.20 -9.17
CA SER A 390 -39.34 -18.12 -10.08
C SER A 390 -39.18 -18.87 -11.40
N GLY A 391 -37.95 -19.19 -11.85
CA GLY A 391 -37.73 -19.78 -13.17
C GLY A 391 -36.26 -19.82 -13.60
N ILE A 392 -36.01 -20.08 -14.88
CA ILE A 392 -34.65 -20.11 -15.45
C ILE A 392 -34.54 -19.19 -16.66
N LEU A 393 -33.39 -18.57 -16.81
CA LEU A 393 -33.00 -17.86 -18.03
C LEU A 393 -32.02 -18.75 -18.79
N TYR A 394 -32.30 -19.01 -20.06
CA TYR A 394 -31.47 -19.88 -20.89
C TYR A 394 -31.27 -19.33 -22.30
N VAL A 395 -30.22 -19.81 -22.96
CA VAL A 395 -29.92 -19.56 -24.38
C VAL A 395 -30.26 -20.80 -25.18
N ASP A 396 -31.01 -20.62 -26.27
CA ASP A 396 -31.33 -21.69 -27.21
C ASP A 396 -30.21 -21.92 -28.25
N VAL A 397 -30.41 -22.91 -29.11
CA VAL A 397 -29.47 -23.28 -30.19
C VAL A 397 -29.26 -22.16 -31.21
N TYR A 398 -30.18 -21.19 -31.27
CA TYR A 398 -30.14 -20.03 -32.15
C TYR A 398 -29.56 -18.79 -31.46
N ASN A 399 -28.95 -18.95 -30.29
CA ASN A 399 -28.41 -17.89 -29.44
C ASN A 399 -29.47 -16.85 -29.00
N LYS A 400 -30.75 -17.23 -28.96
CA LYS A 400 -31.80 -16.38 -28.40
C LYS A 400 -31.96 -16.68 -26.92
N ILE A 401 -32.14 -15.61 -26.16
CA ILE A 401 -32.33 -15.68 -24.71
C ILE A 401 -33.83 -15.78 -24.43
N HIS A 402 -34.20 -16.76 -23.60
CA HIS A 402 -35.57 -16.99 -23.20
C HIS A 402 -35.66 -17.15 -21.68
N TYR A 403 -36.78 -16.71 -21.12
CA TYR A 403 -37.13 -16.98 -19.74
C TYR A 403 -38.19 -18.09 -19.71
N LEU A 404 -38.06 -19.02 -18.77
CA LEU A 404 -39.02 -20.09 -18.58
C LEU A 404 -39.41 -20.17 -17.10
N SER A 405 -40.70 -20.11 -16.83
CA SER A 405 -41.22 -20.13 -15.46
C SER A 405 -40.95 -21.49 -14.82
N LYS A 406 -40.70 -21.52 -13.52
CA LYS A 406 -40.50 -22.78 -12.77
C LYS A 406 -41.73 -23.69 -12.88
N SER A 407 -42.92 -23.10 -13.00
CA SER A 407 -44.14 -23.88 -13.23
C SER A 407 -44.10 -24.65 -14.54
N GLU A 408 -43.39 -24.18 -15.56
CA GLU A 408 -43.34 -24.81 -16.89
C GLU A 408 -42.30 -25.94 -16.97
N ILE A 409 -41.40 -26.06 -15.99
CA ILE A 409 -40.29 -27.02 -15.98
C ILE A 409 -40.67 -28.29 -15.23
N ILE A 410 -40.69 -29.44 -15.91
CA ILE A 410 -40.78 -30.75 -15.24
C ILE A 410 -39.40 -31.20 -14.78
N LYS A 411 -38.41 -31.13 -15.68
CA LYS A 411 -37.08 -31.71 -15.43
C LYS A 411 -35.99 -31.08 -16.28
N LEU A 412 -34.81 -30.92 -15.67
CA LEU A 412 -33.56 -30.59 -16.35
C LEU A 412 -32.71 -31.86 -16.47
N THR A 413 -32.24 -32.17 -17.67
CA THR A 413 -31.39 -33.35 -17.92
C THR A 413 -30.12 -32.92 -18.64
N PHE A 414 -28.95 -33.09 -18.00
CA PHE A 414 -27.67 -32.84 -18.64
C PHE A 414 -27.45 -33.82 -19.79
N MET A 415 -27.13 -33.30 -20.98
CA MET A 415 -26.79 -34.17 -22.10
C MET A 415 -25.40 -34.74 -21.83
N LYS A 416 -25.30 -36.06 -21.65
CA LYS A 416 -23.99 -36.73 -21.70
C LYS A 416 -23.49 -36.59 -23.13
N ASN A 417 -22.46 -35.77 -23.34
CA ASN A 417 -21.69 -35.86 -24.57
C ASN A 417 -21.12 -37.27 -24.64
N LYS A 418 -21.62 -38.08 -25.60
CA LYS A 418 -20.83 -39.20 -26.10
C LYS A 418 -19.58 -38.55 -26.68
N ILE A 419 -18.48 -38.65 -25.95
CA ILE A 419 -17.15 -38.51 -26.54
C ILE A 419 -17.10 -39.67 -27.54
N ASN A 420 -17.38 -39.39 -28.81
CA ASN A 420 -17.02 -40.31 -29.88
C ASN A 420 -15.49 -40.32 -29.87
N SER A 421 -14.92 -41.35 -29.26
CA SER A 421 -13.55 -41.74 -29.47
C SER A 421 -13.48 -42.37 -30.86
N ASP A 422 -13.17 -41.56 -31.86
CA ASP A 422 -12.53 -42.01 -33.09
C ASP A 422 -11.05 -41.62 -33.02
#